data_AF-A0A8X6Q3G8-F1
#
_entry.id   AF-A0A8X6Q3G8-F1
#
_cell.length_a   1.000
_cell.length_b   1.000
_cell.length_c   1.000
_cell.angle_alpha   90.00
_cell.angle_beta   90.00
_cell.angle_gamma   90.00
#
_symmetry.space_group_name_H-M   'P 1'
#
loop_
_entity.id
_entity.type
_entity.pdbx_description
1 polymer ?
#
loop_
_entity_poly.entity_id
_entity_poly.type
_entity_poly.pdbx_seq_one_letter_code
_entity_poly.pdbx_strand_id
1 'polypeptide(L)'
;MIKLYSPETENSETTPPVSLVQIEENISKNTFAYWKIDNGKNKNGTKKKKELEKNKVIRVGEKYQCVVPDLIQCDDEELGTEKDTLLWNPNVLSESETNHYLETICCQDAVDVEKGLWLLHRCKYDVNEAIRRHRSMPPVSNAYYHSWTESERNHFERGFKLHGKNFTAIQKMVRSKGMEDIIQYYYSYKRGKMKKQRQCS
;
A
#
# COMPACT_ATOMS: atom_id res chain seq x y z
N MET A 1 23.28 -33.82 -29.93
CA MET A 1 21.89 -34.26 -29.72
C MET A 1 21.17 -33.19 -28.92
N ILE A 2 20.56 -32.23 -29.63
CA ILE A 2 19.75 -31.15 -29.06
C ILE A 2 18.31 -31.49 -29.49
N LYS A 3 17.42 -31.74 -28.53
CA LYS A 3 16.00 -31.94 -28.84
C LYS A 3 15.43 -30.58 -29.28
N LEU A 4 15.05 -30.48 -30.55
CA LEU A 4 14.24 -29.37 -31.06
C LEU A 4 12.83 -29.56 -30.49
N TYR A 5 12.37 -28.58 -29.72
CA TYR A 5 11.00 -28.50 -29.25
C TYR A 5 10.16 -27.85 -30.35
N SER A 6 9.20 -28.60 -30.88
CA SER A 6 8.22 -28.15 -31.87
C SER A 6 7.14 -27.32 -31.15
N PRO A 7 6.72 -26.16 -31.67
CA PRO A 7 5.57 -25.45 -31.11
C PRO A 7 4.29 -26.17 -31.54
N GLU A 8 3.63 -26.83 -30.58
CA GLU A 8 2.26 -27.29 -30.78
C GLU A 8 1.32 -26.09 -30.88
N THR A 9 0.45 -26.13 -31.87
CA THR A 9 -0.63 -25.17 -32.12
C THR A 9 -1.59 -25.20 -30.93
N GLU A 10 -1.52 -24.18 -30.06
CA GLU A 10 -2.54 -23.94 -29.04
C GLU A 10 -3.88 -23.62 -29.73
N ASN A 11 -4.79 -24.58 -29.63
CA ASN A 11 -6.20 -24.39 -29.93
C ASN A 11 -6.73 -23.24 -29.06
N SER A 12 -7.22 -22.18 -29.69
CA SER A 12 -7.99 -21.15 -29.04
C SER A 12 -9.32 -21.75 -28.58
N GLU A 13 -9.35 -22.32 -27.36
CA GLU A 13 -10.58 -22.56 -26.63
C GLU A 13 -11.22 -21.19 -26.34
N THR A 14 -12.04 -20.75 -27.29
CA THR A 14 -12.95 -19.63 -27.08
C THR A 14 -13.98 -20.12 -26.08
N THR A 15 -13.76 -19.82 -24.80
CA THR A 15 -14.77 -20.05 -23.79
C THR A 15 -16.01 -19.27 -24.19
N PRO A 16 -17.19 -19.91 -24.29
CA PRO A 16 -18.40 -19.20 -24.67
C PRO A 16 -18.67 -18.09 -23.65
N PRO A 17 -19.15 -16.91 -24.10
CA PRO A 17 -19.44 -15.81 -23.20
C PRO A 17 -20.41 -16.29 -22.12
N VAL A 18 -19.99 -16.11 -20.87
CA VAL A 18 -20.78 -16.48 -19.69
C VAL A 18 -22.14 -15.79 -19.81
N SER A 19 -23.23 -16.57 -19.79
CA SER A 19 -24.58 -16.01 -19.89
C SER A 19 -24.84 -15.04 -18.72
N LEU A 20 -25.67 -14.02 -18.95
CA LEU A 20 -26.07 -13.08 -17.88
C LEU A 20 -26.60 -13.82 -16.63
N VAL A 21 -27.26 -14.97 -16.83
CA VAL A 21 -27.74 -15.85 -15.76
C VAL A 21 -26.59 -16.43 -14.93
N GLN A 22 -25.50 -16.86 -15.56
CA GLN A 22 -24.31 -17.34 -14.86
C GLN A 22 -23.50 -16.22 -14.20
N ILE A 23 -23.53 -15.00 -14.76
CA ILE A 23 -22.94 -13.81 -14.11
C ILE A 23 -23.72 -13.49 -12.83
N GLU A 24 -25.05 -13.47 -12.88
CA GLU A 24 -25.91 -13.24 -11.71
C GLU A 24 -25.73 -14.30 -10.63
N GLU A 25 -25.64 -15.58 -11.01
CA GLU A 25 -25.35 -16.67 -10.06
C GLU A 25 -23.96 -16.54 -9.42
N ASN A 26 -22.94 -16.16 -10.19
CA ASN A 26 -21.57 -16.02 -9.69
C ASN A 26 -21.42 -14.81 -8.77
N ILE A 27 -22.10 -13.70 -9.07
CA ILE A 27 -22.18 -12.53 -8.17
C ILE A 27 -22.85 -12.93 -6.86
N SER A 28 -23.95 -13.68 -6.91
CA SER A 28 -24.68 -14.15 -5.72
C SER A 28 -23.84 -15.06 -4.82
N LYS A 29 -23.05 -15.98 -5.42
CA LYS A 29 -22.20 -16.92 -4.67
C LYS A 29 -20.94 -16.25 -4.10
N ASN A 30 -20.34 -15.30 -4.83
CA ASN A 30 -19.07 -14.66 -4.44
C ASN A 30 -19.25 -13.52 -3.41
N THR A 31 -20.38 -12.80 -3.46
CA THR A 31 -20.68 -11.72 -2.50
C THR A 31 -20.84 -12.22 -1.07
N PHE A 32 -21.16 -13.50 -0.83
CA PHE A 32 -21.33 -14.03 0.53
C PHE A 32 -20.02 -14.42 1.25
N ALA A 33 -18.95 -14.71 0.52
CA ALA A 33 -17.69 -15.20 1.11
C ALA A 33 -16.85 -14.07 1.72
N TYR A 34 -16.86 -12.87 1.12
CA TYR A 34 -15.97 -11.77 1.51
C TYR A 34 -16.36 -11.05 2.82
N TRP A 35 -17.62 -11.15 3.26
CA TRP A 35 -18.12 -10.40 4.43
C TRP A 35 -18.06 -11.18 5.76
N LYS A 36 -17.48 -12.39 5.77
CA LYS A 36 -17.29 -13.21 6.99
C LYS A 36 -15.90 -13.08 7.62
N ILE A 37 -15.28 -11.90 7.54
CA ILE A 37 -14.06 -11.60 8.32
C ILE A 37 -14.47 -10.96 9.65
N ASP A 38 -14.07 -11.60 10.74
CA ASP A 38 -14.55 -11.44 12.11
C ASP A 38 -14.46 -10.01 12.68
N ASN A 39 -15.57 -9.54 13.26
CA ASN A 39 -15.55 -8.46 14.23
C ASN A 39 -16.13 -8.95 15.57
N GLY A 40 -15.35 -8.70 16.63
CA GLY A 40 -15.50 -9.25 17.97
C GLY A 40 -16.87 -9.10 18.62
N LYS A 41 -17.15 -10.05 19.51
CA LYS A 41 -18.39 -10.22 20.28
C LYS A 41 -18.77 -8.94 21.04
N ASN A 42 -19.77 -8.21 20.56
CA ASN A 42 -20.59 -7.29 21.36
C ASN A 42 -22.01 -7.85 21.48
N LYS A 43 -22.45 -8.17 22.71
CA LYS A 43 -23.68 -8.91 23.00
C LYS A 43 -24.99 -8.09 22.91
N ASN A 44 -24.94 -6.85 22.41
CA ASN A 44 -26.13 -6.00 22.26
C ASN A 44 -26.73 -5.96 20.83
N GLY A 45 -26.22 -6.77 19.89
CA GLY A 45 -26.54 -6.65 18.45
C GLY A 45 -27.62 -7.59 17.89
N THR A 46 -28.26 -8.43 18.69
CA THR A 46 -29.05 -9.57 18.18
C THR A 46 -30.32 -9.18 17.40
N LYS A 47 -31.00 -8.09 17.74
CA LYS A 47 -32.18 -7.62 16.98
C LYS A 47 -31.79 -6.90 15.68
N LYS A 48 -30.79 -6.01 15.73
CA LYS A 48 -30.35 -5.21 14.57
C LYS A 48 -29.68 -6.04 13.48
N LYS A 49 -29.01 -7.14 13.87
CA LYS A 49 -28.34 -8.07 12.94
C LYS A 49 -29.31 -8.87 12.07
N LYS A 50 -30.49 -9.22 12.59
CA LYS A 50 -31.51 -10.04 11.87
C LYS A 50 -32.25 -9.25 10.79
N GLU A 51 -32.44 -7.94 11.00
CA GLU A 51 -33.07 -7.03 10.04
C GLU A 51 -32.10 -6.63 8.92
N LEU A 52 -30.81 -6.45 9.25
CA LEU A 52 -29.77 -6.17 8.26
C LEU A 52 -29.52 -7.35 7.32
N GLU A 53 -29.66 -8.60 7.77
CA GLU A 53 -29.55 -9.77 6.89
C GLU A 53 -30.69 -9.89 5.88
N LYS A 54 -31.90 -9.43 6.21
CA LYS A 54 -33.03 -9.41 5.27
C LYS A 54 -32.89 -8.35 4.17
N ASN A 55 -32.06 -7.33 4.38
CA ASN A 55 -31.88 -6.21 3.46
C ASN A 55 -30.59 -6.28 2.61
N LYS A 56 -29.93 -7.45 2.55
CA LYS A 56 -28.74 -7.68 1.70
C LYS A 56 -29.12 -8.05 0.26
N VAL A 57 -29.96 -7.24 -0.37
CA VAL A 57 -30.31 -7.41 -1.79
C VAL A 57 -29.62 -6.31 -2.59
N ILE A 58 -29.03 -6.67 -3.72
CA ILE A 58 -28.43 -5.71 -4.67
C ILE A 58 -29.54 -4.77 -5.11
N ARG A 59 -29.30 -3.46 -4.99
CA ARG A 59 -30.31 -2.45 -5.31
C ARG A 59 -30.11 -1.95 -6.73
N VAL A 60 -31.23 -1.80 -7.45
CA VAL A 60 -31.29 -1.33 -8.84
C VAL A 60 -32.21 -0.11 -8.90
N GLY A 61 -31.79 0.93 -9.61
CA GLY A 61 -32.44 2.22 -9.79
C GLY A 61 -31.43 3.38 -9.88
N GLU A 62 -31.83 4.50 -10.45
CA GLU A 62 -30.98 5.69 -10.68
C GLU A 62 -30.21 6.19 -9.43
N LYS A 63 -30.78 5.98 -8.23
CA LYS A 63 -30.13 6.29 -6.94
C LYS A 63 -29.04 5.30 -6.49
N TYR A 64 -28.82 4.23 -7.24
CA TYR A 64 -27.90 3.13 -6.93
C TYR A 64 -26.92 2.86 -8.08
N GLN A 65 -27.33 3.06 -9.32
CA GLN A 65 -26.46 2.96 -10.50
C GLN A 65 -25.78 4.30 -10.81
N CYS A 66 -24.58 4.24 -11.39
CA CYS A 66 -24.01 5.41 -12.06
C CYS A 66 -24.66 5.61 -13.44
N VAL A 67 -24.64 6.85 -13.93
CA VAL A 67 -24.89 7.14 -15.35
C VAL A 67 -23.63 6.72 -16.10
N VAL A 68 -23.80 5.81 -17.07
CA VAL A 68 -22.71 5.42 -17.97
C VAL A 68 -22.59 6.50 -19.04
N PRO A 69 -21.44 7.20 -19.13
CA PRO A 69 -21.23 8.17 -20.19
C PRO A 69 -21.29 7.49 -21.57
N ASP A 70 -21.75 8.23 -22.58
CA ASP A 70 -21.67 7.79 -23.96
C ASP A 70 -20.19 7.60 -24.37
N LEU A 71 -19.96 6.77 -25.40
CA LEU A 71 -18.63 6.55 -25.92
C LEU A 71 -18.11 7.84 -26.57
N ILE A 72 -17.29 8.59 -25.83
CA ILE A 72 -16.58 9.75 -26.36
C ILE A 72 -15.42 9.23 -27.20
N GLN A 73 -15.32 9.64 -28.46
CA GLN A 73 -14.07 9.54 -29.21
C GLN A 73 -13.10 10.51 -28.54
N CYS A 74 -12.21 9.95 -27.72
CA CYS A 74 -11.26 10.72 -26.96
C CYS A 74 -10.24 11.30 -27.94
N ASP A 75 -10.47 12.52 -28.42
CA ASP A 75 -9.37 13.37 -28.86
C ASP A 75 -8.59 13.70 -27.59
N ASP A 76 -7.30 13.33 -27.55
CA ASP A 76 -6.43 13.23 -26.36
C ASP A 76 -6.33 14.49 -25.46
N GLU A 77 -6.99 15.60 -25.81
CA GLU A 77 -6.79 16.92 -25.20
C GLU A 77 -7.62 17.20 -23.94
N GLU A 78 -8.64 16.40 -23.61
CA GLU A 78 -9.51 16.65 -22.45
C GLU A 78 -9.38 15.60 -21.34
N LEU A 79 -8.19 15.00 -21.18
CA LEU A 79 -7.82 14.31 -19.96
C LEU A 79 -7.47 15.34 -18.88
N GLY A 80 -8.25 15.32 -17.79
CA GLY A 80 -8.25 16.29 -16.71
C GLY A 80 -6.86 16.77 -16.26
N THR A 81 -6.82 18.01 -15.78
CA THR A 81 -5.63 18.77 -15.38
C THR A 81 -4.77 18.13 -14.28
N GLU A 82 -5.18 17.00 -13.69
CA GLU A 82 -4.33 16.20 -12.80
C GLU A 82 -3.50 15.22 -13.63
N LYS A 83 -2.38 15.72 -14.17
CA LYS A 83 -1.40 14.89 -14.85
C LYS A 83 -0.66 14.03 -13.82
N ASP A 84 -0.80 12.71 -13.94
CA ASP A 84 0.02 11.76 -13.20
C ASP A 84 1.52 12.07 -13.34
N THR A 85 2.29 11.80 -12.29
CA THR A 85 3.74 11.97 -12.30
C THR A 85 4.43 10.62 -12.38
N LEU A 86 5.27 10.42 -13.40
CA LEU A 86 6.11 9.23 -13.49
C LEU A 86 7.12 9.19 -12.34
N LEU A 87 7.07 8.14 -11.52
CA LEU A 87 7.98 7.97 -10.38
C LEU A 87 9.18 7.06 -10.69
N TRP A 88 9.04 6.12 -11.62
CA TRP A 88 10.10 5.18 -11.99
C TRP A 88 9.91 4.60 -13.40
N ASN A 89 11.01 4.39 -14.12
CA ASN A 89 11.09 3.72 -15.40
C ASN A 89 12.07 2.54 -15.30
N PRO A 90 11.60 1.29 -15.40
CA PRO A 90 12.44 0.10 -15.26
C PRO A 90 13.33 -0.18 -16.47
N ASN A 91 13.12 0.51 -17.60
CA ASN A 91 13.79 0.21 -18.86
C ASN A 91 15.10 1.00 -19.07
N VAL A 92 15.47 1.88 -18.13
CA VAL A 92 16.63 2.77 -18.30
C VAL A 92 17.91 2.18 -17.71
N LEU A 93 17.82 1.45 -16.61
CA LEU A 93 18.95 0.78 -15.97
C LEU A 93 18.62 -0.68 -15.73
N SER A 94 19.65 -1.53 -15.80
CA SER A 94 19.51 -2.92 -15.39
C SER A 94 19.28 -3.03 -13.87
N GLU A 95 18.71 -4.16 -13.45
CA GLU A 95 18.53 -4.46 -12.03
C GLU A 95 19.88 -4.51 -11.28
N SER A 96 20.92 -5.07 -11.92
CA SER A 96 22.27 -5.16 -11.35
C SER A 96 22.87 -3.77 -11.06
N GLU A 97 22.78 -2.84 -12.01
CA GLU A 97 23.29 -1.48 -11.85
C GLU A 97 22.52 -0.69 -10.79
N THR A 98 21.20 -0.88 -10.76
CA THR A 98 20.32 -0.26 -9.75
C THR A 98 20.67 -0.76 -8.35
N ASN A 99 20.87 -2.07 -8.18
CA ASN A 99 21.27 -2.66 -6.91
C ASN A 99 22.66 -2.20 -6.48
N HIS A 100 23.63 -2.16 -7.40
CA HIS A 100 24.97 -1.68 -7.10
C HIS A 100 24.97 -0.21 -6.62
N TYR A 101 24.15 0.64 -7.24
CA TYR A 101 23.93 2.01 -6.78
C TYR A 101 23.36 2.05 -5.35
N LEU A 102 22.31 1.28 -5.07
CA LEU A 102 21.66 1.23 -3.75
C LEU A 102 22.62 0.73 -2.67
N GLU A 103 23.44 -0.28 -2.96
CA GLU A 103 24.49 -0.76 -2.04
C GLU A 103 25.52 0.33 -1.76
N THR A 104 25.95 1.04 -2.81
CA THR A 104 26.96 2.10 -2.71
C THR A 104 26.52 3.25 -1.79
N ILE A 105 25.26 3.67 -1.87
CA ILE A 105 24.72 4.71 -0.99
C ILE A 105 24.38 4.18 0.42
N CYS A 106 23.93 2.93 0.54
CA CYS A 106 23.61 2.30 1.84
C CYS A 106 24.87 2.05 2.70
N CYS A 107 26.03 1.83 2.09
CA CYS A 107 27.29 1.71 2.83
C CYS A 107 27.77 3.04 3.41
N GLN A 108 27.40 4.16 2.79
CA GLN A 108 27.81 5.51 3.21
C GLN A 108 26.86 6.07 4.28
N ASP A 109 25.56 5.79 4.16
CA ASP A 109 24.52 6.22 5.09
C ASP A 109 23.42 5.15 5.20
N ALA A 110 22.69 5.08 6.32
CA ALA A 110 21.49 4.25 6.44
C ALA A 110 20.31 4.86 5.65
N VAL A 111 20.46 4.95 4.33
CA VAL A 111 19.52 5.57 3.40
C VAL A 111 18.31 4.66 3.21
N ASP A 112 17.13 5.28 3.17
CA ASP A 112 15.91 4.60 2.77
C ASP A 112 15.92 4.31 1.27
N VAL A 113 15.65 3.06 0.87
CA VAL A 113 15.73 2.60 -0.52
C VAL A 113 14.88 3.47 -1.45
N GLU A 114 13.69 3.86 -0.99
CA GLU A 114 12.76 4.72 -1.74
C GLU A 114 13.41 6.08 -2.07
N LYS A 115 14.10 6.69 -1.11
CA LYS A 115 14.80 7.97 -1.33
C LYS A 115 15.95 7.82 -2.33
N GLY A 116 16.67 6.69 -2.27
CA GLY A 116 17.72 6.37 -3.23
C GLY A 116 17.16 6.28 -4.66
N LEU A 117 16.11 5.50 -4.86
CA LEU A 117 15.47 5.33 -6.17
C LEU A 117 14.87 6.64 -6.70
N TRP A 118 14.25 7.44 -5.82
CA TRP A 118 13.75 8.76 -6.17
C TRP A 118 14.86 9.70 -6.66
N LEU A 119 16.00 9.72 -5.98
CA LEU A 119 17.15 10.55 -6.37
C LEU A 119 17.72 10.09 -7.71
N LEU A 120 17.82 8.78 -7.91
CA LEU A 120 18.28 8.19 -9.17
C LEU A 120 17.36 8.58 -10.34
N HIS A 121 16.03 8.49 -10.16
CA HIS A 121 15.06 8.96 -11.14
C HIS A 121 15.20 10.47 -11.42
N ARG A 122 15.37 11.28 -10.38
CA ARG A 122 15.59 12.74 -10.50
C ARG A 122 16.86 13.07 -11.29
N CYS A 123 17.90 12.26 -11.15
CA CYS A 123 19.16 12.37 -11.88
C CYS A 123 19.11 11.73 -13.27
N LYS A 124 17.92 11.40 -13.78
CA LYS A 124 17.75 10.76 -15.10
C LYS A 124 18.55 9.48 -15.25
N TYR A 125 18.65 8.72 -14.15
CA TYR A 125 19.32 7.43 -14.10
C TYR A 125 20.85 7.48 -14.28
N ASP A 126 21.47 8.65 -14.15
CA ASP A 126 22.93 8.75 -14.04
C ASP A 126 23.38 8.38 -12.61
N VAL A 127 23.99 7.19 -12.50
CA VAL A 127 24.47 6.61 -11.24
C VAL A 127 25.54 7.49 -10.57
N ASN A 128 26.50 7.99 -11.34
CA ASN A 128 27.62 8.77 -10.79
C ASN A 128 27.13 10.12 -10.28
N GLU A 129 26.27 10.77 -11.04
CA GLU A 129 25.68 12.04 -10.65
C GLU A 129 24.74 11.88 -9.45
N ALA A 130 23.97 10.78 -9.37
CA ALA A 130 23.15 10.47 -8.22
C ALA A 130 23.98 10.26 -6.94
N ILE A 131 25.12 9.55 -7.03
CA ILE A 131 26.06 9.37 -5.90
C ILE A 131 26.65 10.72 -5.49
N ARG A 132 27.09 11.55 -6.44
CA ARG A 132 27.66 12.87 -6.17
C ARG A 132 26.64 13.77 -5.45
N ARG A 133 25.39 13.79 -5.93
CA ARG A 133 24.31 14.54 -5.29
C ARG A 133 24.01 14.01 -3.90
N HIS A 134 23.94 12.70 -3.72
CA HIS A 134 23.70 12.08 -2.42
C HIS A 134 24.74 12.52 -1.38
N ARG A 135 26.04 12.49 -1.73
CA ARG A 135 27.13 12.96 -0.85
C ARG A 135 27.06 14.44 -0.49
N SER A 136 26.48 15.26 -1.37
CA SER A 136 26.32 16.70 -1.15
C SER A 136 25.07 17.07 -0.36
N MET A 137 24.10 16.14 -0.24
CA MET A 137 22.91 16.36 0.57
C MET A 137 23.27 16.21 2.05
N PRO A 138 22.67 17.01 2.95
CA PRO A 138 22.80 16.75 4.38
C PRO A 138 22.30 15.32 4.64
N PRO A 139 22.95 14.56 5.55
CA PRO A 139 22.49 13.25 5.91
C PRO A 139 21.02 13.36 6.27
N VAL A 140 20.18 12.69 5.47
CA VAL A 140 18.76 12.56 5.82
C VAL A 140 18.75 11.51 6.91
N SER A 141 19.19 11.91 8.11
CA SER A 141 18.82 11.23 9.34
C SER A 141 17.33 10.93 9.20
N ASN A 142 16.88 9.75 9.63
CA ASN A 142 15.47 9.41 9.60
C ASN A 142 14.75 10.43 10.50
N ALA A 143 14.47 11.62 9.95
CA ALA A 143 14.07 12.81 10.68
C ALA A 143 12.74 12.54 11.38
N TYR A 144 11.99 11.60 10.82
CA TYR A 144 10.79 11.05 11.38
C TYR A 144 11.00 10.23 12.68
N TYR A 145 12.09 9.47 12.83
CA TYR A 145 12.42 8.80 14.09
C TYR A 145 13.15 9.72 15.07
N HIS A 146 14.03 10.58 14.56
CA HIS A 146 14.77 11.54 15.40
C HIS A 146 13.91 12.72 15.88
N SER A 147 12.72 12.94 15.29
CA SER A 147 11.73 13.93 15.77
C SER A 147 10.96 13.48 17.02
N TRP A 148 11.14 12.24 17.48
CA TRP A 148 10.50 11.72 18.69
C TRP A 148 11.42 11.81 19.90
N THR A 149 11.12 12.75 20.77
CA THR A 149 11.78 12.91 22.07
C THR A 149 11.55 11.69 22.96
N GLU A 150 12.44 11.45 23.92
CA GLU A 150 12.27 10.36 24.88
C GLU A 150 10.98 10.49 25.70
N SER A 151 10.60 11.71 26.04
CA SER A 151 9.31 11.99 26.69
C SER A 151 8.14 11.51 25.84
N GLU A 152 8.08 11.86 24.55
CA GLU A 152 7.01 11.42 23.64
C GLU A 152 6.97 9.89 23.48
N ARG A 153 8.14 9.26 23.36
CA ARG A 153 8.24 7.79 23.30
C ARG A 153 7.67 7.14 24.56
N ASN A 154 8.00 7.67 25.74
CA ASN A 154 7.47 7.19 27.01
C ASN A 154 5.97 7.39 27.16
N HIS A 155 5.44 8.53 26.68
CA HIS A 155 4.00 8.79 26.66
C HIS A 155 3.27 7.83 25.71
N PHE A 156 3.82 7.58 24.52
CA PHE A 156 3.28 6.59 23.58
C PHE A 156 3.27 5.18 24.20
N GLU A 157 4.37 4.74 24.81
CA GLU A 157 4.44 3.41 25.42
C GLU A 157 3.44 3.23 26.57
N ARG A 158 3.31 4.24 27.43
CA ARG A 158 2.29 4.24 28.50
C ARG A 158 0.88 4.23 27.91
N GLY A 159 0.61 5.06 26.92
CA GLY A 159 -0.69 5.11 26.26
C GLY A 159 -1.04 3.79 25.57
N PHE A 160 -0.06 3.15 24.93
CA PHE A 160 -0.26 1.85 24.29
C PHE A 160 -0.52 0.75 25.31
N LYS A 161 0.17 0.74 26.46
CA LYS A 161 -0.10 -0.21 27.55
C LYS A 161 -1.49 -0.02 28.17
N LEU A 162 -1.94 1.23 28.32
CA LEU A 162 -3.21 1.56 28.97
C LEU A 162 -4.43 1.42 28.06
N HIS A 163 -4.30 1.80 26.79
CA HIS A 163 -5.42 1.92 25.85
C HIS A 163 -5.33 0.99 24.63
N GLY A 164 -4.26 0.21 24.49
CA GLY A 164 -4.07 -0.70 23.35
C GLY A 164 -3.97 0.05 22.02
N LYS A 165 -4.74 -0.37 21.01
CA LYS A 165 -4.76 0.27 19.67
C LYS A 165 -5.74 1.45 19.56
N ASN A 166 -6.20 2.02 20.67
CA ASN A 166 -6.98 3.25 20.62
C ASN A 166 -6.04 4.45 20.40
N PHE A 167 -5.70 4.69 19.14
CA PHE A 167 -4.70 5.69 18.79
C PHE A 167 -5.17 7.13 19.09
N THR A 168 -6.48 7.39 19.08
CA THR A 168 -7.04 8.69 19.50
C THR A 168 -6.77 8.97 20.99
N ALA A 169 -6.88 7.95 21.85
CA ALA A 169 -6.53 8.10 23.26
C ALA A 169 -5.02 8.32 23.46
N ILE A 170 -4.19 7.62 22.67
CA ILE A 170 -2.73 7.78 22.71
C ILE A 170 -2.30 9.17 22.23
N GLN A 171 -2.91 9.70 21.17
CA GLN A 171 -2.63 11.05 20.66
C GLN A 171 -2.90 12.12 21.73
N LYS A 172 -3.94 11.96 22.56
CA LYS A 172 -4.21 12.89 23.67
C LYS A 172 -3.10 12.92 24.73
N MET A 173 -2.32 11.84 24.84
CA MET A 173 -1.13 11.74 25.71
C MET A 173 0.14 12.29 25.04
N VAL A 174 0.22 12.27 23.72
CA VAL A 174 1.33 12.79 22.91
C VAL A 174 0.84 13.99 22.07
N ARG A 175 0.46 15.08 22.75
CA ARG A 175 -0.23 16.22 22.11
C ARG A 175 0.61 16.96 21.05
N SER A 176 1.92 16.77 21.06
CA SER A 176 2.87 17.33 20.10
C SER A 176 2.88 16.62 18.74
N LYS A 177 2.17 15.50 18.60
CA LYS A 177 2.17 14.66 17.39
C LYS A 177 0.78 14.49 16.80
N GLY A 178 0.71 14.48 15.47
CA GLY A 178 -0.52 14.26 14.72
C GLY A 178 -0.98 12.80 14.75
N MET A 179 -2.20 12.55 14.28
CA MET A 179 -2.73 11.19 14.19
C MET A 179 -1.87 10.32 13.25
N GLU A 180 -1.44 10.89 12.13
CA GLU A 180 -0.56 10.21 11.18
C GLU A 180 0.76 9.78 11.83
N ASP A 181 1.39 10.69 12.58
CA ASP A 181 2.64 10.39 13.28
C ASP A 181 2.46 9.24 14.29
N ILE A 182 1.36 9.24 15.04
CA ILE A 182 1.07 8.20 16.03
C ILE A 182 0.93 6.82 15.37
N ILE A 183 0.27 6.77 14.21
CA ILE A 183 0.08 5.54 13.44
C ILE A 183 1.41 5.06 12.84
N GLN A 184 2.15 5.96 12.20
CA GLN A 184 3.43 5.62 11.59
C GLN A 184 4.47 5.21 12.64
N TYR A 185 4.47 5.85 13.81
CA TYR A 185 5.31 5.46 14.96
C TYR A 185 4.90 4.09 15.51
N TYR A 186 3.62 3.74 15.54
CA TYR A 186 3.15 2.42 15.98
C TYR A 186 3.73 1.27 15.14
N TYR A 187 3.64 1.37 13.81
CA TYR A 187 4.16 0.31 12.92
C TYR A 187 5.68 0.16 13.02
N SER A 188 6.34 1.30 13.15
CA SER A 188 7.76 1.45 13.45
C SER A 188 8.17 0.77 14.76
N TYR A 189 7.50 1.12 15.85
CA TYR A 189 7.68 0.56 17.20
C TYR A 189 7.51 -0.96 17.22
N LYS A 190 6.45 -1.47 16.57
CA LYS A 190 6.16 -2.91 16.49
C LYS A 190 7.28 -3.64 15.75
N ARG A 191 7.78 -3.09 14.64
CA ARG A 191 8.90 -3.67 13.88
C ARG A 191 10.18 -3.74 14.73
N GLY A 192 10.49 -2.71 15.51
CA GLY A 192 11.64 -2.70 16.43
C GLY A 192 11.54 -3.75 17.55
N LYS A 193 10.36 -3.94 18.14
CA LYS A 193 10.10 -4.99 19.15
C LYS A 193 10.32 -6.40 18.58
N MET A 194 9.87 -6.65 17.35
CA MET A 194 10.05 -7.95 16.69
C MET A 194 11.53 -8.28 16.40
N LYS A 195 12.37 -7.27 16.12
CA LYS A 195 13.82 -7.48 15.92
C LYS A 195 14.55 -7.85 17.21
N LYS A 196 14.23 -7.21 18.34
CA LYS A 196 14.84 -7.54 19.65
C LYS A 196 14.50 -8.97 20.10
N GLN A 197 13.32 -9.47 19.75
CA GLN A 197 12.87 -10.81 20.17
C GLN A 197 13.58 -11.95 19.41
N ARG A 198 14.08 -11.69 18.20
CA ARG A 198 14.82 -12.68 17.38
C ARG A 198 16.31 -12.78 17.72
N GLN A 199 16.85 -11.86 18.51
CA GLN A 199 18.26 -11.91 18.97
C GLN A 199 18.41 -12.48 20.38
N CYS A 200 17.31 -12.77 21.06
CA CYS A 200 17.30 -13.37 22.41
C CYS A 200 16.68 -14.79 22.42
N SER A 201 16.74 -15.51 21.29
CA SER A 201 16.28 -16.90 21.16
C SER A 201 17.33 -17.73 20.44
#